data_AF-L9VM62-F1
#
_entry.id   AF-L9VM62-F1
#
_cell.length_a   1.000
_cell.length_b   1.000
_cell.length_c   1.000
_cell.angle_alpha   90.00
_cell.angle_beta   90.00
_cell.angle_gamma   90.00
#
_symmetry.space_group_name_H-M   'P 1'
#
loop_
_entity.id
_entity.type
_entity.pdbx_description
1 polymer ?
#
loop_
_entity_poly.entity_id
_entity_poly.type
_entity_poly.pdbx_seq_one_letter_code
_entity_poly.pdbx_strand_id
1 'polypeptide(L)'
;MVEQLRLEQVGTPEFLDSFYSVLSNAIRRNALQYLLTNQDPVSVDRLALELAAIEHGESAEAVTSEHQHDLRMLLTHVHLPSLTDAGVVTWDREREQVTLTPLLDQLSVTGSTMNGLPELSISPRSETSH
;
A
#
# COMPACT_ATOMS: atom_id res chain seq x y z
N MET A 1 3.17 -14.12 -13.46
CA MET A 1 3.39 -14.53 -12.06
C MET A 1 4.00 -13.32 -11.39
N VAL A 2 3.25 -12.59 -10.57
CA VAL A 2 3.80 -11.45 -9.82
C VAL A 2 4.62 -12.05 -8.70
N GLU A 3 5.88 -11.66 -8.61
CA GLU A 3 6.77 -12.13 -7.56
C GLU A 3 6.42 -11.38 -6.27
N GLN A 4 5.99 -12.12 -5.24
CA GLN A 4 5.70 -11.52 -3.94
C GLN A 4 6.96 -10.86 -3.38
N LEU A 5 6.81 -9.66 -2.82
CA LEU A 5 7.92 -8.99 -2.16
C LEU A 5 8.35 -9.81 -0.94
N ARG A 6 9.62 -10.22 -0.94
CA ARG A 6 10.25 -10.96 0.15
C ARG A 6 11.37 -10.13 0.75
N LEU A 7 11.43 -10.07 2.09
CA LEU A 7 12.47 -9.32 2.82
C LEU A 7 13.90 -9.76 2.45
N GLU A 8 14.06 -11.04 2.12
CA GLU A 8 15.34 -11.64 1.72
C GLU A 8 15.85 -11.12 0.36
N GLN A 9 14.98 -10.52 -0.44
CA GLN A 9 15.29 -9.96 -1.77
C GLN A 9 15.39 -8.42 -1.73
N VAL A 10 15.31 -7.80 -0.55
CA VAL A 10 15.41 -6.34 -0.44
C VAL A 10 16.74 -5.85 -1.03
N GLY A 11 16.63 -4.95 -2.01
CA GLY A 11 17.78 -4.39 -2.74
C GLY A 11 18.10 -5.07 -4.08
N THR A 12 17.41 -6.16 -4.46
CA THR A 12 17.52 -6.71 -5.82
C THR A 12 16.71 -5.88 -6.82
N PRO A 13 17.09 -5.86 -8.12
CA PRO A 13 16.32 -5.19 -9.16
C PRO A 13 14.86 -5.66 -9.21
N GLU A 14 14.61 -6.97 -9.08
CA GLU A 14 13.27 -7.56 -9.17
C GLU A 14 12.37 -7.14 -8.00
N PHE A 15 12.94 -7.04 -6.80
CA PHE A 15 12.25 -6.51 -5.63
C PHE A 15 11.90 -5.04 -5.82
N LEU A 16 12.88 -4.23 -6.27
CA LEU A 16 12.68 -2.81 -6.50
C LEU A 16 11.63 -2.56 -7.59
N ASP A 17 11.69 -3.29 -8.71
CA ASP A 17 10.71 -3.19 -9.79
C ASP A 17 9.30 -3.52 -9.31
N SER A 18 9.14 -4.57 -8.50
CA SER A 18 7.84 -4.94 -7.92
C SER A 18 7.35 -3.88 -6.92
N PHE A 19 8.24 -3.36 -6.07
CA PHE A 19 7.90 -2.32 -5.10
C PHE A 19 7.53 -0.99 -5.78
N TYR A 20 8.31 -0.55 -6.77
CA TYR A 20 8.00 0.63 -7.58
C TYR A 20 6.73 0.44 -8.39
N SER A 21 6.46 -0.76 -8.91
CA SER A 21 5.20 -1.08 -9.57
C SER A 21 4.03 -0.85 -8.63
N VAL A 22 4.07 -1.34 -7.39
CA VAL A 22 3.05 -1.05 -6.37
C VAL A 22 2.92 0.46 -6.14
N LEU A 23 4.01 1.16 -5.89
CA LEU A 23 4.00 2.58 -5.55
C LEU A 23 3.70 3.52 -6.73
N SER A 24 3.74 3.05 -7.98
CA SER A 24 3.48 3.89 -9.16
C SER A 24 2.06 4.46 -9.21
N ASN A 25 1.07 3.80 -8.59
CA ASN A 25 -0.33 4.20 -8.61
C ASN A 25 -0.72 4.99 -7.35
N ALA A 26 -1.39 6.14 -7.54
CA ALA A 26 -1.78 7.02 -6.44
C ALA A 26 -2.78 6.38 -5.47
N ILE A 27 -3.78 5.66 -5.96
CA ILE A 27 -4.77 4.97 -5.12
C ILE A 27 -4.09 3.92 -4.25
N ARG A 28 -3.16 3.12 -4.80
CA ARG A 28 -2.38 2.15 -4.01
C ARG A 28 -1.54 2.83 -2.94
N ARG A 29 -0.87 3.95 -3.23
CA ARG A 29 -0.12 4.71 -2.22
C ARG A 29 -1.03 5.23 -1.11
N ASN A 30 -2.16 5.81 -1.46
CA ASN A 30 -3.12 6.33 -0.49
C ASN A 30 -3.72 5.22 0.37
N ALA A 31 -4.02 4.06 -0.22
CA ALA A 31 -4.51 2.88 0.50
C ALA A 31 -3.47 2.40 1.53
N LEU A 32 -2.22 2.24 1.12
CA LEU A 32 -1.13 1.84 2.02
C LEU A 32 -0.91 2.87 3.12
N GLN A 33 -0.94 4.16 2.79
CA GLN A 33 -0.81 5.24 3.77
C GLN A 33 -1.96 5.22 4.80
N TYR A 34 -3.19 5.02 4.35
CA TYR A 34 -4.36 4.92 5.22
C TYR A 34 -4.23 3.74 6.18
N LEU A 35 -3.88 2.56 5.66
CA LEU A 35 -3.71 1.36 6.47
C LEU A 35 -2.52 1.47 7.43
N LEU A 36 -1.44 2.18 7.07
CA LEU A 36 -0.28 2.38 7.95
C LEU A 36 -0.65 3.22 9.18
N THR A 37 -1.60 4.14 9.03
CA THR A 37 -2.13 4.95 10.14
C THR A 37 -3.20 4.22 10.94
N ASN A 38 -3.83 3.18 10.38
CA ASN A 38 -4.92 2.42 10.99
C ASN A 38 -4.53 0.93 11.09
N GLN A 39 -3.88 0.56 12.20
CA GLN A 39 -3.28 -0.78 12.37
C GLN A 39 -4.30 -1.92 12.58
N ASP A 40 -5.58 -1.59 12.80
CA ASP A 40 -6.65 -2.58 12.88
C ASP A 40 -7.18 -2.96 11.47
N PRO A 41 -7.78 -4.14 11.29
CA PRO A 41 -8.44 -4.49 10.03
C PRO A 41 -9.46 -3.44 9.59
N VAL A 42 -9.32 -2.95 8.34
CA VAL A 42 -10.19 -1.93 7.76
C VAL A 42 -11.14 -2.58 6.76
N SER A 43 -12.43 -2.28 6.86
CA SER A 43 -13.41 -2.75 5.86
C SER A 43 -13.16 -2.13 4.48
N VAL A 44 -13.39 -2.87 3.41
CA VAL A 44 -13.27 -2.37 2.02
C VAL A 44 -14.11 -1.12 1.79
N ASP A 45 -15.33 -1.06 2.35
CA ASP A 45 -16.21 0.10 2.20
C ASP A 45 -15.67 1.36 2.89
N ARG A 46 -15.08 1.22 4.09
CA ARG A 46 -14.40 2.33 4.77
C ARG A 46 -13.18 2.80 3.98
N LEU A 47 -12.39 1.86 3.47
CA LEU A 47 -11.23 2.19 2.66
C LEU A 47 -11.65 2.93 1.38
N ALA A 48 -12.72 2.49 0.71
CA ALA A 48 -13.27 3.17 -0.46
C ALA A 48 -13.75 4.59 -0.13
N LEU A 49 -14.43 4.78 1.00
CA LEU A 49 -14.91 6.10 1.44
C LEU A 49 -13.75 7.10 1.60
N GLU A 50 -12.72 6.66 2.31
CA GLU A 50 -11.59 7.51 2.68
C GLU A 50 -10.71 7.85 1.48
N LEU A 51 -10.51 6.88 0.59
CA LEU A 51 -9.75 7.13 -0.63
C LEU A 51 -10.53 8.02 -1.61
N ALA A 52 -11.88 7.94 -1.63
CA ALA A 52 -12.70 8.81 -2.45
C ALA A 52 -12.65 10.25 -1.93
N ALA A 53 -12.71 10.43 -0.60
CA ALA A 53 -12.49 11.72 0.04
C ALA A 53 -11.15 12.33 -0.37
N ILE A 54 -10.07 11.54 -0.34
CA ILE A 54 -8.72 11.99 -0.77
C ILE A 54 -8.69 12.32 -2.27
N GLU A 55 -9.30 11.49 -3.12
CA GLU A 55 -9.30 11.67 -4.58
C GLU A 55 -10.05 12.93 -5.02
N HIS A 56 -11.17 13.22 -4.38
CA HIS A 56 -12.00 14.38 -4.69
C HIS A 56 -11.65 15.63 -3.87
N GLY A 57 -10.74 15.51 -2.89
CA GLY A 57 -10.33 16.63 -2.02
C GLY A 57 -11.45 17.10 -1.11
N GLU A 58 -12.31 16.18 -0.66
CA GLU A 58 -13.48 16.43 0.17
C GLU A 58 -13.39 15.70 1.52
N SER A 59 -14.29 15.99 2.46
CA SER A 59 -14.37 15.23 3.70
C SER A 59 -15.12 13.93 3.49
N ALA A 60 -14.87 12.91 4.32
CA ALA A 60 -15.56 11.62 4.22
C ALA A 60 -17.10 11.76 4.31
N GLU A 61 -17.60 12.77 5.02
CA GLU A 61 -19.04 13.04 5.12
C GLU A 61 -19.64 13.68 3.86
N ALA A 62 -18.80 14.30 3.02
CA ALA A 62 -19.21 14.91 1.76
C ALA A 62 -19.17 13.94 0.58
N VAL A 63 -18.52 12.77 0.75
CA VAL A 63 -18.40 11.75 -0.30
C VAL A 63 -19.76 11.24 -0.72
N THR A 64 -20.01 11.29 -2.03
CA THR A 64 -21.23 10.74 -2.61
C THR A 64 -21.20 9.21 -2.64
N SER A 65 -22.37 8.59 -2.60
CA SER A 65 -22.47 7.13 -2.75
C SER A 65 -21.92 6.63 -4.09
N GLU A 66 -21.96 7.44 -5.14
CA GLU A 66 -21.38 7.12 -6.45
C GLU A 66 -19.85 7.09 -6.40
N HIS A 67 -19.22 8.14 -5.86
CA HIS A 67 -17.75 8.18 -5.68
C HIS A 67 -17.25 7.00 -4.82
N GLN A 68 -17.92 6.72 -3.70
CA GLN A 68 -17.56 5.58 -2.86
C GLN A 68 -17.73 4.25 -3.60
N HIS A 69 -18.81 4.08 -4.36
CA HIS A 69 -19.08 2.86 -5.12
C HIS A 69 -18.02 2.62 -6.21
N ASP A 70 -17.67 3.65 -6.99
CA ASP A 70 -16.67 3.56 -8.05
C ASP A 70 -15.32 3.14 -7.48
N LEU A 71 -14.93 3.74 -6.35
CA LEU A 71 -13.66 3.41 -5.74
C LEU A 71 -13.65 2.03 -5.09
N ARG A 72 -14.78 1.58 -4.53
CA ARG A 72 -14.94 0.21 -4.05
C ARG A 72 -14.75 -0.80 -5.19
N MET A 73 -15.31 -0.52 -6.37
CA MET A 73 -15.13 -1.37 -7.56
C MET A 73 -13.65 -1.43 -7.97
N LEU A 74 -12.97 -0.29 -8.03
CA LEU A 74 -11.53 -0.23 -8.33
C LEU A 74 -10.68 -0.97 -7.29
N LEU A 75 -10.98 -0.80 -6.00
CA LEU A 75 -10.30 -1.53 -4.92
C LEU A 75 -10.44 -3.04 -5.10
N THR A 76 -11.67 -3.51 -5.29
CA THR A 76 -12.01 -4.94 -5.36
C THR A 76 -11.38 -5.62 -6.58
N HIS A 77 -11.41 -4.97 -7.73
CA HIS A 77 -11.02 -5.58 -9.01
C HIS A 77 -9.60 -5.29 -9.46
N VAL A 78 -9.00 -4.18 -9.01
CA VAL A 78 -7.69 -3.71 -9.50
C VAL A 78 -6.68 -3.63 -8.38
N HIS A 79 -6.98 -2.86 -7.33
CA HIS A 79 -5.94 -2.48 -6.38
C HIS A 79 -5.66 -3.54 -5.32
N LEU A 80 -6.68 -4.08 -4.65
CA LEU A 80 -6.48 -5.10 -3.61
C LEU A 80 -5.88 -6.41 -4.16
N PRO A 81 -6.28 -6.91 -5.35
CA PRO A 81 -5.58 -8.03 -5.98
C PRO A 81 -4.10 -7.72 -6.19
N SER A 82 -3.77 -6.57 -6.79
CA SER A 82 -2.38 -6.18 -7.06
C SER A 82 -1.55 -6.01 -5.78
N LEU A 83 -2.14 -5.45 -4.70
CA LEU A 83 -1.47 -5.29 -3.41
C LEU A 83 -1.27 -6.63 -2.69
N THR A 84 -2.23 -7.55 -2.82
CA THR A 84 -2.13 -8.91 -2.25
C THR A 84 -1.08 -9.73 -2.99
N ASP A 85 -1.04 -9.63 -4.33
CA ASP A 85 -0.05 -10.28 -5.18
C ASP A 85 1.38 -9.81 -4.86
N ALA A 86 1.54 -8.54 -4.51
CA ALA A 86 2.82 -8.00 -4.04
C ALA A 86 3.15 -8.38 -2.59
N GLY A 87 2.20 -8.92 -1.82
CA GLY A 87 2.41 -9.33 -0.43
C GLY A 87 2.43 -8.18 0.58
N VAL A 88 1.97 -6.98 0.22
CA VAL A 88 1.96 -5.80 1.12
C VAL A 88 0.68 -5.66 1.94
N VAL A 89 -0.41 -6.32 1.51
CA VAL A 89 -1.68 -6.41 2.25
C VAL A 89 -2.20 -7.83 2.26
N THR A 90 -3.02 -8.15 3.24
CA THR A 90 -3.92 -9.31 3.24
C THR A 90 -5.35 -8.81 3.06
N TRP A 91 -6.06 -9.37 2.09
CA TRP A 91 -7.47 -9.07 1.84
C TRP A 91 -8.33 -10.31 2.08
N ASP A 92 -9.11 -10.28 3.17
CA ASP A 92 -10.14 -11.27 3.49
C ASP A 92 -11.41 -10.92 2.69
N ARG A 93 -11.67 -11.67 1.61
CA ARG A 93 -12.84 -11.46 0.74
C ARG A 93 -14.15 -11.85 1.39
N GLU A 94 -14.14 -12.78 2.35
CA GLU A 94 -15.37 -13.22 3.02
C GLU A 94 -15.80 -12.19 4.07
N ARG A 95 -14.84 -11.61 4.79
CA ARG A 95 -15.09 -10.55 5.77
C ARG A 95 -15.05 -9.13 5.22
N GLU A 96 -14.66 -8.99 3.95
CA GLU A 96 -14.43 -7.71 3.28
C GLU A 96 -13.49 -6.78 4.09
N GLN A 97 -12.40 -7.35 4.60
CA GLN A 97 -11.43 -6.64 5.43
C GLN A 97 -10.03 -6.69 4.83
N VAL A 98 -9.31 -5.59 5.00
CA VAL A 98 -7.95 -5.40 4.52
C VAL A 98 -7.05 -5.10 5.72
N THR A 99 -5.88 -5.72 5.74
CA THR A 99 -4.86 -5.51 6.77
C THR A 99 -3.50 -5.41 6.10
N LEU A 100 -2.59 -4.59 6.63
CA LEU A 100 -1.21 -4.60 6.19
C LEU A 100 -0.54 -5.92 6.56
N THR A 101 0.40 -6.35 5.74
CA THR A 101 1.34 -7.39 6.16
C THR A 101 2.46 -6.76 6.98
N PRO A 102 3.14 -7.54 7.85
CA PRO A 102 4.31 -7.06 8.59
C PRO A 102 5.48 -6.62 7.69
N LEU A 103 5.41 -6.86 6.38
CA LEU A 103 6.45 -6.53 5.42
C LEU A 103 6.79 -5.04 5.47
N LEU A 104 5.78 -4.17 5.45
CA LEU A 104 6.00 -2.72 5.35
C LEU A 104 6.55 -2.12 6.65
N ASP A 105 6.19 -2.65 7.82
CA ASP A 105 6.77 -2.24 9.11
C ASP A 105 8.27 -2.53 9.21
N GLN A 106 8.69 -3.58 8.50
CA GLN A 106 10.06 -4.07 8.42
C GLN A 106 10.87 -3.41 7.32
N LEU A 107 10.36 -2.43 6.57
CA LEU A 107 11.13 -1.70 5.57
C LEU A 107 11.48 -0.30 6.07
N SER A 108 12.76 0.06 5.96
CA SER A 108 13.24 1.42 6.11
C SER A 108 13.64 1.96 4.75
N VAL A 109 13.13 3.14 4.39
CA VAL A 109 13.55 3.87 3.19
C VAL A 109 14.52 4.96 3.62
N THR A 110 15.76 4.87 3.14
CA THR A 110 16.80 5.88 3.37
C THR A 110 17.13 6.53 2.04
N GLY A 111 16.96 7.84 1.95
CA GLY A 111 17.41 8.63 0.80
C GLY A 111 18.80 9.17 1.07
N SER A 112 19.74 8.92 0.16
CA SER A 112 21.06 9.56 0.13
C SER A 112 21.32 10.11 -1.26
N THR A 113 22.05 11.21 -1.36
CA THR A 113 22.42 11.76 -2.68
C THR A 113 23.82 11.30 -3.01
N MET A 114 23.97 10.41 -3.99
CA MET A 114 25.28 9.99 -4.50
C MET A 114 25.46 10.54 -5.92
N ASN A 115 26.50 11.35 -6.13
CA ASN A 115 26.76 12.07 -7.40
C ASN A 115 25.60 12.96 -7.91
N GLY A 116 24.83 13.57 -7.00
CA GLY A 116 23.73 14.47 -7.36
C GLY A 116 22.44 13.77 -7.79
N LEU A 117 22.43 12.43 -7.84
CA LEU A 117 21.22 11.64 -8.03
C LEU A 117 20.69 11.18 -6.67
N PRO A 118 19.36 11.27 -6.43
CA PRO A 118 18.76 10.66 -5.26
C PRO A 118 18.86 9.13 -5.39
N GLU A 119 19.60 8.51 -4.47
CA GLU A 119 19.68 7.07 -4.30
C GLU A 119 18.73 6.70 -3.16
N LEU A 120 17.67 5.96 -3.50
CA LEU A 120 16.75 5.39 -2.52
C LEU A 120 17.23 3.99 -2.18
N SER A 121 17.72 3.80 -0.96
CA SER A 121 18.04 2.48 -0.44
C SER A 121 16.87 2.02 0.42
N ILE A 122 16.29 0.89 0.03
CA ILE A 122 15.33 0.16 0.85
C ILE A 122 16.12 -0.92 1.57
N SER A 123 16.01 -0.97 2.89
CA SER A 123 16.66 -1.99 3.72
C SER A 123 15.65 -2.55 4.72
N PRO A 124 15.80 -3.82 5.14
CA PRO A 124 15.07 -4.30 6.29
C PRO A 124 15.38 -3.42 7.50
N ARG A 125 14.36 -3.07 8.27
CA ARG A 125 14.52 -2.35 9.53
C ARG A 125 15.26 -3.28 10.47
N SER A 126 16.52 -2.95 10.75
CA SER A 126 17.28 -3.64 11.80
C SER A 126 16.45 -3.54 13.07
N GLU A 127 16.10 -4.68 13.67
CA GLU A 127 15.57 -4.69 15.03
C GLU A 127 16.53 -3.85 15.88
N THR A 128 16.07 -2.69 16.32
CA THR A 128 16.77 -1.98 17.38
C THR A 128 16.50 -2.80 18.61
N SER A 129 17.43 -3.73 18.89
CA SER A 129 17.49 -4.42 20.17
C SER A 129 17.56 -3.35 21.25
N HIS A 130 16.46 -3.14 21.99
CA HIS A 130 16.47 -2.59 23.34
C HIS A 130 15.15 -2.83 24.07
#